data_AF-A0A2W6RCL0-F1
#
_entry.id   AF-A0A2W6RCL0-F1
#
_cell.length_a   1.000
_cell.length_b   1.000
_cell.length_c   1.000
_cell.angle_alpha   90.00
_cell.angle_beta   90.00
_cell.angle_gamma   90.00
#
_symmetry.space_group_name_H-M   'P 1'
#
loop_
_entity.id
_entity.type
_entity.pdbx_description
1 polymer ?
#
loop_
_entity_poly.entity_id
_entity_poly.type
_entity_poly.pdbx_seq_one_letter_code
_entity_poly.pdbx_strand_id
1 'polypeptide(L)'
;MMSKINQTDIDRLIELVGGRGNIATVSHCITRLRFVLNQPANARPKEIEQLPMVKGCFTNAGQFQVVIGTNVGDYYQALIASTGQAQVDKEQVKKAARQNMKWHEQLISHFAEIFFPLLPALISGGLILGFRNVIGDLPMSNGQTLAQMYPSLQTIYDFLWLIGEAIFFYLPVGICWSAVKKMGGTPILGIVLGVTLVSTQLM
;
A
#
# COMPACT_ATOMS: atom_id res chain seq x y z
N MET A 1 -4.81 23.06 22.59
CA MET A 1 -6.14 23.63 22.28
C MET A 1 -6.96 22.51 21.64
N MET A 2 -7.75 21.77 22.44
CA MET A 2 -8.57 20.67 21.93
C MET A 2 -9.61 21.28 20.97
N SER A 3 -9.53 20.95 19.68
CA SER A 3 -10.63 21.25 18.77
C SER A 3 -11.87 20.59 19.37
N LYS A 4 -12.88 21.39 19.75
CA LYS A 4 -14.16 20.87 20.23
C LYS A 4 -14.73 19.99 19.12
N ILE A 5 -14.53 18.68 19.25
CA ILE A 5 -15.18 17.70 18.39
C ILE A 5 -16.66 17.84 18.66
N ASN A 6 -17.42 18.23 17.66
CA ASN A 6 -18.85 18.37 17.80
C ASN A 6 -19.48 16.98 17.66
N GLN A 7 -20.00 16.43 18.75
CA GLN A 7 -20.60 15.10 18.79
C GLN A 7 -21.72 14.96 17.74
N THR A 8 -22.48 16.05 17.53
CA THR A 8 -23.55 16.15 16.54
C THR A 8 -23.06 15.87 15.12
N ASP A 9 -21.85 16.30 14.77
CA ASP A 9 -21.28 16.08 13.44
C ASP A 9 -20.93 14.61 13.23
N ILE A 10 -20.51 13.92 14.30
CA ILE A 10 -20.21 12.48 14.28
C ILE A 10 -21.50 11.67 14.16
N ASP A 11 -22.54 12.02 14.91
CA ASP A 11 -23.83 11.34 14.82
C ASP A 11 -24.45 11.54 13.44
N ARG A 12 -24.34 12.75 12.88
CA ARG A 12 -24.78 13.02 11.51
C ARG A 12 -23.95 12.24 10.48
N LEU A 13 -22.63 12.13 10.66
CA LEU A 13 -21.79 11.30 9.81
C LEU A 13 -22.24 9.84 9.83
N ILE A 14 -22.52 9.28 11.02
CA ILE A 14 -23.01 7.90 11.18
C ILE A 14 -24.34 7.70 10.45
N GLU A 15 -25.27 8.64 10.56
CA GLU A 15 -26.54 8.60 9.84
C GLU A 15 -26.33 8.62 8.32
N LEU A 16 -25.50 9.54 7.84
CA LEU A 16 -25.25 9.75 6.41
C LEU A 16 -24.45 8.62 5.75
N VAL A 17 -23.70 7.81 6.50
CA VAL A 17 -23.09 6.57 5.99
C VAL A 17 -24.08 5.39 5.98
N GLY A 18 -25.35 5.60 6.35
CA GLY A 18 -26.40 4.57 6.36
C GLY A 18 -26.68 3.97 7.74
N GLY A 19 -26.18 4.60 8.81
CA GLY A 19 -26.39 4.18 10.19
C GLY A 19 -25.34 3.20 10.73
N ARG A 20 -25.38 2.94 12.04
CA ARG A 20 -24.41 2.07 12.74
C ARG A 20 -24.36 0.65 12.17
N GLY A 21 -25.52 0.10 11.81
CA GLY A 21 -25.62 -1.25 11.22
C GLY A 21 -25.05 -1.35 9.81
N ASN A 22 -24.84 -0.23 9.12
CA ASN A 22 -24.22 -0.22 7.80
C ASN A 22 -22.69 -0.19 7.86
N ILE A 23 -22.10 0.14 9.00
CA ILE A 23 -20.65 0.17 9.15
C ILE A 23 -20.21 -1.27 9.47
N ALA A 24 -19.48 -1.92 8.58
CA ALA A 24 -18.87 -3.21 8.87
C ALA A 24 -17.64 -3.02 9.77
N THR A 25 -16.81 -2.03 9.43
CA THR A 25 -15.62 -1.66 10.19
C THR A 25 -15.14 -0.27 9.79
N VAL A 26 -14.45 0.39 10.71
CA VAL A 26 -13.83 1.70 10.51
C VAL A 26 -12.35 1.67 10.91
N SER A 27 -11.49 2.24 10.07
CA SER A 27 -10.07 2.49 10.37
C SER A 27 -9.70 3.91 9.98
N HIS A 28 -8.48 4.36 10.33
CA HIS A 28 -7.99 5.69 9.96
C HIS A 28 -6.52 5.63 9.54
N CYS A 29 -6.11 6.62 8.73
CA CYS A 29 -4.71 6.93 8.47
C CYS A 29 -4.36 8.31 9.06
N ILE A 30 -3.41 9.03 8.47
CA ILE A 30 -3.01 10.35 8.96
C ILE A 30 -4.07 11.42 8.69
N THR A 31 -4.87 11.26 7.61
CA THR A 31 -5.80 12.32 7.16
C THR A 31 -7.21 11.87 6.84
N ARG A 32 -7.52 10.57 6.89
CA ARG A 32 -8.78 10.01 6.39
C ARG A 32 -9.35 8.95 7.31
N LEU A 33 -10.67 8.96 7.49
CA LEU A 33 -11.44 7.83 7.98
C LEU A 33 -11.74 6.90 6.81
N ARG A 34 -11.66 5.60 7.05
CA ARG A 34 -11.86 4.53 6.06
C ARG A 34 -12.93 3.60 6.58
N PHE A 35 -14.12 3.73 6.02
CA PHE A 35 -15.27 2.89 6.32
C PHE A 35 -15.33 1.74 5.33
N VAL A 36 -15.51 0.54 5.85
CA VAL A 36 -16.07 -0.56 5.08
C VAL A 36 -17.55 -0.61 5.42
N LEU A 37 -18.39 -0.47 4.41
CA LEU A 37 -19.85 -0.44 4.58
C LEU A 37 -20.45 -1.77 4.12
N ASN A 38 -21.45 -2.28 4.83
CA ASN A 38 -22.20 -3.48 4.40
C ASN A 38 -22.98 -3.20 3.10
N GLN A 39 -23.54 -2.00 2.98
CA GLN A 39 -24.27 -1.51 1.81
C GLN A 39 -23.73 -0.12 1.44
N PRO A 40 -22.70 -0.05 0.57
CA PRO A 40 -22.11 1.23 0.14
C PRO A 40 -23.11 2.21 -0.50
N ALA A 41 -24.19 1.69 -1.11
CA ALA A 41 -25.24 2.49 -1.75
C ALA A 41 -26.04 3.38 -0.76
N ASN A 42 -26.05 3.05 0.53
CA ASN A 42 -26.76 3.83 1.54
C ASN A 42 -25.98 5.06 2.00
N ALA A 43 -24.69 5.16 1.64
CA ALA A 43 -23.89 6.33 1.96
C ALA A 43 -24.26 7.51 1.07
N ARG A 44 -24.33 8.71 1.67
CA ARG A 44 -24.71 9.95 1.00
C ARG A 44 -23.52 10.91 0.88
N PRO A 45 -22.56 10.67 -0.04
CA PRO A 45 -21.30 11.42 -0.10
C PRO A 45 -21.50 12.93 -0.23
N LYS A 46 -22.47 13.37 -1.04
CA LYS A 46 -22.76 14.81 -1.23
C LYS A 46 -23.21 15.51 0.05
N GLU A 47 -23.97 14.82 0.91
CA GLU A 47 -24.40 15.35 2.20
C GLU A 47 -23.26 15.30 3.22
N ILE A 48 -22.41 14.27 3.15
CA ILE A 48 -21.24 14.13 4.04
C ILE A 48 -20.21 15.23 3.76
N GLU A 49 -20.01 15.62 2.50
CA GLU A 49 -19.11 16.72 2.11
C GLU A 49 -19.57 18.09 2.59
N GLN A 50 -20.83 18.25 2.97
CA GLN A 50 -21.35 19.50 3.55
C GLN A 50 -21.02 19.63 5.05
N LEU A 51 -20.56 18.56 5.70
CA LEU A 51 -20.19 18.60 7.10
C LEU A 51 -18.91 19.43 7.29
N PRO A 52 -18.83 20.32 8.31
CA PRO A 52 -17.71 21.26 8.44
C PRO A 52 -16.33 20.61 8.58
N MET A 53 -16.26 19.39 9.12
CA MET A 53 -15.02 18.65 9.30
C MET A 53 -14.57 17.88 8.05
N VAL A 54 -15.42 17.77 7.03
CA VAL A 54 -15.16 16.94 5.84
C VAL A 54 -14.60 17.80 4.72
N LYS A 55 -13.45 17.39 4.20
CA LYS A 55 -12.77 18.04 3.06
C LYS A 55 -13.02 17.33 1.73
N GLY A 56 -13.69 16.18 1.76
CA GLY A 56 -14.04 15.40 0.58
C GLY A 56 -14.34 13.94 0.91
N CYS A 57 -15.11 13.29 0.03
CA CYS A 57 -15.43 11.86 0.14
C CYS A 57 -15.12 11.13 -1.17
N PHE A 58 -14.61 9.91 -1.08
CA PHE A 58 -14.44 9.05 -2.25
C PHE A 58 -14.45 7.58 -1.87
N THR A 59 -14.86 6.73 -2.81
CA THR A 59 -14.82 5.28 -2.64
C THR A 59 -13.64 4.73 -3.42
N ASN A 60 -12.74 4.01 -2.75
CA ASN A 60 -11.62 3.34 -3.41
C ASN A 60 -11.33 2.00 -2.72
N ALA A 61 -11.03 0.98 -3.52
CA ALA A 61 -10.73 -0.37 -3.08
C ALA A 61 -11.77 -0.93 -2.09
N GLY A 62 -13.06 -0.71 -2.38
CA GLY A 62 -14.18 -1.18 -1.56
C GLY A 62 -14.33 -0.49 -0.20
N GLN A 63 -13.58 0.59 0.04
CA GLN A 63 -13.67 1.43 1.24
C GLN A 63 -14.24 2.81 0.88
N PHE A 64 -15.24 3.24 1.63
CA PHE A 64 -15.73 4.61 1.62
C PHE A 64 -14.80 5.47 2.50
N GLN A 65 -14.13 6.45 1.91
CA GLN A 65 -13.14 7.28 2.59
C GLN A 65 -13.65 8.70 2.77
N VAL A 66 -13.52 9.21 3.99
CA VAL A 66 -13.88 10.58 4.36
C VAL A 66 -12.61 11.30 4.75
N VAL A 67 -12.27 12.37 4.02
CA VAL A 67 -11.08 13.18 4.29
C VAL A 67 -11.42 14.21 5.36
N ILE A 68 -10.70 14.17 6.48
CA ILE A 68 -10.87 15.13 7.59
C ILE A 68 -9.64 16.04 7.67
N GLY A 69 -8.44 15.45 7.61
CA GLY A 69 -7.17 16.14 7.85
C GLY A 69 -6.47 15.59 9.09
N THR A 70 -5.50 16.35 9.61
CA THR A 70 -4.58 15.92 10.68
C THR A 70 -5.26 15.51 11.98
N ASN A 71 -6.49 15.99 12.23
CA ASN A 71 -7.22 15.72 13.48
C ASN A 71 -8.06 14.43 13.40
N VAL A 72 -7.87 13.59 12.37
CA VAL A 72 -8.69 12.38 12.14
C VAL A 72 -8.66 11.40 13.32
N GLY A 73 -7.56 11.34 14.08
CA GLY A 73 -7.45 10.45 15.25
C GLY A 73 -8.49 10.76 16.32
N ASP A 74 -8.74 12.04 16.57
CA ASP A 74 -9.72 12.52 17.55
C ASP A 74 -11.14 12.14 17.13
N TYR A 75 -11.48 12.37 15.85
CA TYR A 75 -12.78 11.97 15.28
C TYR A 75 -12.98 10.45 15.26
N TYR A 76 -11.90 9.68 15.04
CA TYR A 76 -11.96 8.22 15.08
C TYR A 76 -12.31 7.70 16.48
N GLN A 77 -11.68 8.26 17.52
CA GLN A 77 -11.97 7.86 18.90
C GLN A 77 -13.42 8.17 19.28
N ALA A 78 -13.89 9.37 18.96
CA ALA A 78 -15.27 9.76 19.23
C ALA A 78 -16.28 8.93 18.40
N LEU A 79 -15.94 8.54 17.18
CA LEU A 79 -16.76 7.66 16.35
C LEU A 79 -16.84 6.23 16.90
N ILE A 80 -15.73 5.66 17.38
CA ILE A 80 -15.74 4.35 18.06
C ILE A 80 -16.60 4.40 19.32
N ALA A 81 -16.45 5.46 20.13
CA ALA A 81 -17.23 5.63 21.34
C ALA A 81 -18.74 5.70 21.04
N SER A 82 -19.15 6.39 19.97
CA SER A 82 -20.55 6.44 19.54
C SER A 82 -21.03 5.14 18.89
N THR A 83 -20.23 4.47 18.06
CA THR A 83 -20.68 3.28 17.30
C THR A 83 -20.61 1.96 18.09
N GLY A 84 -19.84 1.91 19.18
CA GLY A 84 -19.61 0.68 19.94
C GLY A 84 -18.81 -0.38 19.20
N GLN A 85 -18.25 -0.06 18.03
CA GLN A 85 -17.40 -0.97 17.28
C GLN A 85 -16.01 -1.03 17.90
N ALA A 86 -15.63 -2.22 18.38
CA ALA A 86 -14.28 -2.47 18.85
C ALA A 86 -13.25 -2.18 17.74
N GLN A 87 -12.04 -1.80 18.14
CA GLN A 87 -10.93 -1.53 17.23
C GLN A 87 -10.69 -2.78 16.34
N VAL A 88 -11.11 -2.71 15.08
CA VAL A 88 -11.10 -3.86 14.17
C VAL A 88 -9.70 -4.07 13.60
N ASP A 89 -9.25 -5.32 13.57
CA ASP A 89 -7.96 -5.70 13.00
C ASP A 89 -7.89 -5.36 11.50
N LYS A 90 -6.72 -4.90 11.04
CA LYS A 90 -6.44 -4.55 9.64
C LYS A 90 -6.74 -5.71 8.67
N GLU A 91 -6.58 -6.95 9.13
CA GLU A 91 -6.95 -8.17 8.40
C GLU A 91 -8.46 -8.25 8.10
N GLN A 92 -9.31 -7.98 9.10
CA GLN A 92 -10.77 -8.01 8.95
C GLN A 92 -11.25 -6.86 8.06
N VAL A 93 -10.63 -5.67 8.18
CA VAL A 93 -10.90 -4.53 7.29
C VAL A 93 -10.59 -4.86 5.83
N LYS A 94 -9.48 -5.55 5.55
CA LYS A 94 -9.13 -5.96 4.18
C LYS A 94 -10.13 -6.98 3.62
N LYS A 95 -10.56 -7.96 4.41
CA LYS A 95 -11.53 -8.96 3.96
C LYS A 95 -12.89 -8.33 3.63
N ALA A 96 -13.39 -7.47 4.52
CA ALA A 96 -14.66 -6.79 4.32
C ALA A 96 -14.59 -5.79 3.14
N ALA A 97 -13.48 -5.04 3.00
CA ALA A 97 -13.30 -4.14 1.87
C ALA A 97 -13.28 -4.88 0.52
N ARG A 98 -12.64 -6.06 0.45
CA ARG A 98 -12.62 -6.89 -0.76
C ARG A 98 -14.03 -7.29 -1.21
N GLN A 99 -14.96 -7.53 -0.30
CA GLN A 99 -16.35 -7.89 -0.67
C GLN A 99 -17.06 -6.77 -1.46
N ASN A 100 -16.69 -5.51 -1.21
CA ASN A 100 -17.25 -4.35 -1.91
C ASN A 100 -16.51 -3.97 -3.20
N MET A 101 -15.37 -4.61 -3.49
CA MET A 101 -14.63 -4.36 -4.73
C MET A 101 -15.27 -5.08 -5.90
N LYS A 102 -15.26 -4.46 -7.07
CA LYS A 102 -15.69 -5.14 -8.30
C LYS A 102 -14.75 -6.30 -8.61
N TRP A 103 -15.23 -7.34 -9.31
CA TRP A 103 -14.44 -8.54 -9.59
C TRP A 103 -13.08 -8.25 -10.27
N HIS A 104 -13.01 -7.25 -11.15
CA HIS A 104 -11.75 -6.83 -11.80
C HIS A 104 -10.80 -6.11 -10.84
N GLU A 105 -11.34 -5.26 -9.95
CA GLU A 105 -10.55 -4.60 -8.91
C GLU A 105 -10.01 -5.63 -7.90
N GLN A 106 -10.80 -6.66 -7.58
CA GLN A 106 -10.36 -7.77 -6.73
C GLN A 106 -9.19 -8.54 -7.36
N LEU A 107 -9.27 -8.84 -8.67
CA LEU A 107 -8.17 -9.49 -9.39
C LEU A 107 -6.90 -8.64 -9.37
N ILE A 108 -7.01 -7.35 -9.72
CA ILE A 108 -5.87 -6.42 -9.71
C ILE A 108 -5.28 -6.30 -8.29
N SER A 109 -6.12 -6.19 -7.26
CA SER A 109 -5.67 -6.17 -5.86
C SER A 109 -4.95 -7.46 -5.48
N HIS A 110 -5.44 -8.62 -5.97
CA HIS A 110 -4.80 -9.90 -5.71
C HIS A 110 -3.39 -9.95 -6.30
N PHE A 111 -3.23 -9.55 -7.57
CA PHE A 111 -1.93 -9.45 -8.21
C PHE A 111 -1.02 -8.43 -7.51
N ALA A 112 -1.53 -7.24 -7.19
CA ALA A 112 -0.77 -6.19 -6.52
C ALA A 112 -0.23 -6.63 -5.15
N GLU A 113 -1.02 -7.39 -4.39
CA GLU A 113 -0.61 -7.90 -3.09
C GLU A 113 0.53 -8.91 -3.14
N ILE A 114 0.77 -9.57 -4.29
CA ILE A 114 1.95 -10.41 -4.52
C ILE A 114 3.21 -9.54 -4.65
N PHE A 115 3.10 -8.36 -5.26
CA PHE A 115 4.25 -7.47 -5.46
C PHE A 115 4.53 -6.54 -4.28
N PHE A 116 3.55 -6.25 -3.41
CA PHE A 116 3.76 -5.33 -2.27
C PHE A 116 4.96 -5.68 -1.37
N PRO A 117 5.20 -6.96 -1.00
CA PRO A 117 6.40 -7.32 -0.24
C PRO A 117 7.72 -7.11 -1.01
N LEU A 118 7.67 -7.06 -2.34
CA LEU A 118 8.83 -6.92 -3.23
C LEU A 118 9.13 -5.45 -3.57
N LEU A 119 8.15 -4.55 -3.43
CA LEU A 119 8.30 -3.13 -3.77
C LEU A 119 9.52 -2.48 -3.10
N PRO A 120 9.79 -2.66 -1.79
CA PRO A 120 10.97 -2.02 -1.18
C PRO A 120 12.28 -2.46 -1.83
N ALA A 121 12.44 -3.75 -2.10
CA ALA A 121 13.64 -4.28 -2.75
C ALA A 121 13.79 -3.77 -4.19
N LEU A 122 12.70 -3.76 -4.96
CA LEU A 122 12.71 -3.25 -6.34
C LEU A 122 13.04 -1.76 -6.42
N ILE A 123 12.45 -0.95 -5.53
CA ILE A 123 12.72 0.49 -5.46
C ILE A 123 14.18 0.73 -5.09
N SER A 124 14.70 0.04 -4.06
CA SER A 124 16.10 0.14 -3.65
C SER A 124 17.06 -0.30 -4.76
N GLY A 125 16.81 -1.45 -5.38
CA GLY A 125 17.63 -1.97 -6.48
C GLY A 125 17.63 -1.04 -7.70
N GLY A 126 16.48 -0.49 -8.07
CA GLY A 126 16.36 0.46 -9.17
C GLY A 126 17.13 1.77 -8.91
N LEU A 127 17.07 2.30 -7.68
CA LEU A 127 17.84 3.48 -7.30
C LEU A 127 19.35 3.20 -7.28
N ILE A 128 19.76 2.03 -6.81
CA ILE A 128 21.17 1.58 -6.82
C ILE A 128 21.71 1.50 -8.24
N LEU A 129 20.97 0.85 -9.15
CA LEU A 129 21.34 0.78 -10.56
C LEU A 129 21.32 2.16 -11.23
N GLY A 130 20.35 3.01 -10.92
CA GLY A 130 20.31 4.38 -11.41
C GLY A 130 21.55 5.18 -10.99
N PHE A 131 21.97 5.05 -9.73
CA PHE A 131 23.19 5.68 -9.23
C PHE A 131 24.45 5.08 -9.87
N ARG A 132 24.50 3.77 -10.05
CA ARG A 132 25.56 3.08 -10.79
C ARG A 132 25.71 3.62 -12.22
N ASN A 133 24.60 3.79 -12.93
CA ASN A 133 24.61 4.31 -14.30
C ASN A 133 25.19 5.72 -14.37
N VAL A 134 24.92 6.57 -13.38
CA VAL A 134 25.52 7.91 -13.29
C VAL A 134 27.04 7.83 -13.15
N ILE A 135 27.55 6.83 -12.42
CA ILE A 135 28.98 6.67 -12.17
C ILE A 135 29.71 6.10 -13.40
N GLY A 136 29.18 5.05 -14.02
CA GLY A 136 29.93 4.28 -15.02
C GLY A 136 29.39 4.30 -16.44
N ASP A 137 28.15 4.73 -16.67
CA ASP A 137 27.49 4.60 -17.98
C ASP A 137 27.13 5.96 -18.62
N LEU A 138 27.11 7.06 -17.84
CA LEU A 138 26.95 8.41 -18.38
C LEU A 138 28.31 9.03 -18.76
N PRO A 139 28.49 9.48 -20.01
CA PRO A 139 29.68 10.23 -20.41
C PRO A 139 29.62 11.63 -19.78
N MET A 140 30.63 11.99 -18.99
CA MET A 140 30.63 13.25 -18.24
C MET A 140 31.38 14.34 -19.00
N SER A 141 32.69 14.50 -18.76
CA SER A 141 33.53 15.48 -19.46
C SER A 141 34.55 14.74 -20.31
N ASN A 142 34.77 15.21 -21.55
CA ASN A 142 35.70 14.62 -22.53
C ASN A 142 35.41 13.18 -22.97
N GLY A 143 34.16 12.70 -22.84
CA GLY A 143 33.75 11.36 -23.28
C GLY A 143 34.20 10.23 -22.36
N GLN A 144 34.81 10.54 -21.22
CA GLN A 144 35.17 9.57 -20.17
C GLN A 144 34.06 9.51 -19.11
N THR A 145 33.88 8.34 -18.51
CA THR A 145 32.92 8.12 -17.42
C THR A 145 33.55 8.47 -16.07
N LEU A 146 32.74 8.79 -15.05
CA LEU A 146 33.25 9.09 -13.71
C LEU A 146 34.08 7.93 -13.14
N ALA A 147 33.70 6.69 -13.47
CA ALA A 147 34.42 5.49 -13.10
C ALA A 147 35.82 5.39 -13.75
N GLN A 148 35.97 5.85 -14.99
CA GLN A 148 37.26 5.91 -15.69
C GLN A 148 38.17 7.03 -15.17
N MET A 149 37.58 8.14 -14.71
CA MET A 149 38.32 9.28 -14.17
C MET A 149 38.83 9.04 -12.74
N TYR A 150 38.12 8.24 -11.94
CA TYR A 150 38.44 7.99 -10.54
C TYR A 150 38.42 6.48 -10.22
N PRO A 151 39.57 5.85 -9.94
CA PRO A 151 39.66 4.41 -9.64
C PRO A 151 38.80 3.96 -8.44
N SER A 152 38.57 4.84 -7.46
CA SER A 152 37.69 4.57 -6.31
C SER A 152 36.21 4.46 -6.71
N LEU A 153 35.77 5.19 -7.74
CA LEU A 153 34.40 5.13 -8.25
C LEU A 153 34.17 3.87 -9.09
N GLN A 154 35.21 3.33 -9.74
CA GLN A 154 35.13 2.04 -10.43
C GLN A 154 34.82 0.90 -9.46
N THR A 155 35.49 0.83 -8.31
CA THR A 155 35.20 -0.19 -7.30
C THR A 155 33.77 -0.08 -6.76
N ILE A 156 33.26 1.14 -6.56
CA ILE A 156 31.87 1.36 -6.16
C ILE A 156 30.91 0.92 -7.27
N TYR A 157 31.20 1.24 -8.54
CA TYR A 157 30.39 0.84 -9.69
C TYR A 157 30.25 -0.69 -9.80
N ASP A 158 31.35 -1.42 -9.63
CA ASP A 158 31.36 -2.89 -9.69
C ASP A 158 30.62 -3.49 -8.48
N PHE A 159 30.78 -2.91 -7.28
CA PHE A 159 30.06 -3.36 -6.09
C PHE A 159 28.54 -3.13 -6.18
N LEU A 160 28.10 -1.99 -6.74
CA LEU A 160 26.67 -1.70 -6.90
C LEU A 160 26.00 -2.68 -7.88
N TRP A 161 26.74 -3.20 -8.86
CA TRP A 161 26.24 -4.24 -9.76
C TRP A 161 25.82 -5.49 -9.00
N LEU A 162 26.65 -5.96 -8.07
CA LEU A 162 26.39 -7.16 -7.27
C LEU A 162 25.03 -7.08 -6.54
N ILE A 163 24.71 -5.92 -5.96
CA ILE A 163 23.45 -5.71 -5.25
C ILE A 163 22.27 -5.67 -6.22
N GLY A 164 22.43 -4.96 -7.35
CA GLY A 164 21.40 -4.91 -8.39
C GLY A 164 21.11 -6.29 -8.96
N GLU A 165 22.14 -7.03 -9.35
CA GLU A 165 22.04 -8.39 -9.85
C GLU A 165 21.34 -9.30 -8.84
N ALA A 166 21.69 -9.25 -7.54
CA ALA A 166 21.02 -10.04 -6.52
C ALA A 166 19.50 -9.76 -6.44
N ILE A 167 19.07 -8.51 -6.61
CA ILE A 167 17.64 -8.14 -6.52
C ILE A 167 16.87 -8.54 -7.78
N PHE A 168 17.44 -8.27 -8.96
CA PHE A 168 16.74 -8.45 -10.23
C PHE A 168 16.87 -9.88 -10.78
N PHE A 169 18.02 -10.52 -10.62
CA PHE A 169 18.21 -11.92 -11.03
C PHE A 169 17.34 -12.87 -10.21
N TYR A 170 17.27 -12.67 -8.89
CA TYR A 170 16.43 -13.48 -8.00
C TYR A 170 15.00 -12.93 -7.82
N LEU A 171 14.57 -11.98 -8.66
CA LEU A 171 13.20 -11.48 -8.66
C LEU A 171 12.16 -12.62 -8.78
N PRO A 172 12.33 -13.65 -9.65
CA PRO A 172 11.41 -14.78 -9.70
C PRO A 172 11.27 -15.51 -8.36
N VAL A 173 12.35 -15.63 -7.59
CA VAL A 173 12.34 -16.23 -6.24
C VAL A 173 11.43 -15.45 -5.30
N GLY A 174 11.58 -14.12 -5.28
CA GLY A 174 10.73 -13.24 -4.49
C GLY A 174 9.25 -13.34 -4.89
N ILE A 175 8.97 -13.40 -6.19
CA ILE A 175 7.59 -13.53 -6.71
C ILE A 175 6.97 -14.85 -6.28
N CYS A 176 7.66 -15.98 -6.45
CA CYS A 176 7.14 -17.30 -6.06
C CYS A 176 6.95 -17.41 -4.55
N TRP A 177 7.89 -16.91 -3.75
CA TRP A 177 7.73 -16.82 -2.30
C TRP A 177 6.48 -16.03 -1.90
N SER A 178 6.29 -14.84 -2.48
CA SER A 178 5.18 -13.96 -2.16
C SER A 178 3.84 -14.54 -2.61
N ALA A 179 3.79 -15.16 -3.80
CA ALA A 179 2.60 -15.82 -4.32
C ALA A 179 2.16 -17.00 -3.44
N VAL A 180 3.09 -17.88 -3.07
CA VAL A 180 2.78 -19.03 -2.20
C VAL A 180 2.34 -18.57 -0.81
N LYS A 181 3.03 -17.57 -0.24
CA LYS A 181 2.63 -16.96 1.03
C LYS A 181 1.23 -16.35 0.94
N LYS A 182 0.90 -15.71 -0.18
CA LYS A 182 -0.42 -15.10 -0.41
C LYS A 182 -1.53 -16.13 -0.54
N MET A 183 -1.25 -17.28 -1.15
CA MET A 183 -2.17 -18.41 -1.29
C MET A 183 -2.31 -19.24 -0.01
N GLY A 184 -1.59 -18.91 1.06
CA GLY A 184 -1.61 -19.64 2.33
C GLY A 184 -0.79 -20.94 2.33
N GLY A 185 0.07 -21.13 1.33
CA GLY A 185 1.00 -22.26 1.27
C GLY A 185 2.28 -22.01 2.08
N THR A 186 3.15 -23.02 2.15
CA THR A 186 4.43 -22.91 2.86
C THR A 186 5.44 -22.08 2.04
N PRO A 187 5.90 -20.92 2.54
CA PRO A 187 6.73 -20.00 1.74
C PRO A 187 8.03 -20.61 1.20
N ILE A 188 8.57 -21.62 1.88
CA ILE A 188 9.76 -22.35 1.42
C ILE A 188 9.55 -23.03 0.06
N LEU A 189 8.35 -23.54 -0.21
CA LEU A 189 8.02 -24.16 -1.50
C LEU A 189 8.05 -23.12 -2.63
N GLY A 190 7.63 -21.89 -2.34
CA GLY A 190 7.74 -20.77 -3.28
C GLY A 190 9.20 -20.42 -3.58
N ILE A 191 10.07 -20.42 -2.57
CA ILE A 191 11.50 -20.18 -2.77
C ILE A 191 12.12 -21.28 -3.63
N VAL A 192 11.88 -22.55 -3.30
CA VAL A 192 12.39 -23.70 -4.07
C VAL A 192 11.94 -23.60 -5.53
N LEU A 193 10.66 -23.34 -5.78
CA LEU A 193 10.13 -23.19 -7.14
C LEU A 193 10.79 -22.02 -7.88
N GLY A 194 10.96 -20.89 -7.21
CA GLY A 194 11.61 -19.73 -7.81
C GLY A 194 13.10 -19.95 -8.11
N VAL A 195 13.83 -20.67 -7.24
CA VAL A 195 15.23 -21.05 -7.50
C VAL A 195 15.31 -22.00 -8.69
N THR A 196 14.38 -22.93 -8.81
CA THR A 196 14.27 -23.78 -10.00
C THR A 196 14.07 -22.94 -11.26
N LEU A 197 13.23 -21.90 -11.23
CA LEU A 197 12.98 -21.03 -12.39
C LEU A 197 14.20 -20.22 -12.85
N VAL A 198 15.13 -19.90 -11.94
CA VAL A 198 16.38 -19.18 -12.28
C VAL A 198 17.57 -20.14 -12.47
N SER A 199 17.33 -21.45 -12.36
CA SER A 199 18.36 -22.46 -12.57
C SER A 199 18.91 -22.37 -14.00
N THR A 200 20.23 -22.43 -14.13
CA THR A 200 20.91 -22.46 -15.43
C THR A 200 20.57 -23.70 -16.25
N GLN A 201 19.91 -24.72 -15.67
CA GLN A 201 19.42 -25.88 -16.41
C GLN A 201 18.17 -25.58 -17.26
N LEU A 202 17.51 -24.44 -17.04
CA LEU A 202 16.35 -24.00 -17.82
C LEU A 202 16.69 -22.94 -18.88
N MET A 203 17.91 -22.38 -18.87
CA MET A 203 18.41 -21.38 -19.84
C MET A 203 19.37 -22.03 -20.84
#